data_AF-A0AA48L5P5-F1
#
_entry.id   AF-A0AA48L5P5-F1
#
_cell.length_a   1.000
_cell.length_b   1.000
_cell.length_c   1.000
_cell.angle_alpha   90.00
_cell.angle_beta   90.00
_cell.angle_gamma   90.00
#
_symmetry.space_group_name_H-M   'P 1'
#
loop_
_entity.id
_entity.type
_entity.pdbx_description
1 polymer ?
#
loop_
_entity_poly.entity_id
_entity_poly.type
_entity_poly.pdbx_seq_one_letter_code
_entity_poly.pdbx_strand_id
1 'polypeptide(L)'
;MSLLRTTRALVSARSASVRTMATASNTVKVHVIRGTLEGRDVPSTPEAVYTAEVPHGLSFSEVLSRVTPEASMSGCSWVARAGTAPAAVWSVDEGVRLLSTMADVPVTTETRVDWSYFRDLPPAWIHARLAQDASLTPAQLEHEFGRIATQI
;
A
#
# COMPACT_ATOMS: atom_id res chain seq x y z
N MET A 1 2.31 -85.40 -0.27
CA MET A 1 3.41 -84.86 0.55
C MET A 1 3.04 -83.45 0.99
N SER A 2 3.05 -83.24 2.31
CA SER A 2 3.21 -82.01 3.11
C SER A 2 2.73 -80.66 2.53
N LEU A 3 1.68 -80.03 3.09
CA LEU A 3 1.58 -79.26 4.36
C LEU A 3 2.13 -77.82 4.24
N LEU A 4 1.29 -76.80 4.48
CA LEU A 4 1.40 -75.83 5.61
C LEU A 4 0.60 -74.52 5.39
N ARG A 5 -0.36 -74.31 6.32
CA ARG A 5 -0.66 -73.09 7.12
C ARG A 5 -1.10 -71.77 6.46
N THR A 6 -2.37 -71.44 6.69
CA THR A 6 -2.86 -70.38 7.61
C THR A 6 -2.12 -69.04 7.68
N THR A 7 -2.79 -67.92 7.30
CA THR A 7 -3.23 -66.86 8.24
C THR A 7 -4.14 -65.81 7.58
N ARG A 8 -5.14 -65.42 8.35
CA ARG A 8 -6.16 -64.38 8.13
C ARG A 8 -5.59 -63.04 8.61
N ALA A 9 -5.81 -61.95 7.88
CA ALA A 9 -5.61 -60.59 8.42
C ALA A 9 -6.73 -59.65 7.91
N LEU A 10 -7.62 -59.28 8.83
CA LEU A 10 -8.43 -58.06 8.78
C LEU A 10 -7.52 -56.85 9.05
N VAL A 11 -7.54 -55.81 8.23
CA VAL A 11 -7.21 -54.42 8.62
C VAL A 11 -7.98 -53.50 7.64
N SER A 12 -9.14 -53.00 8.06
CA SER A 12 -9.37 -51.65 8.62
C SER A 12 -9.43 -50.54 7.55
N ALA A 13 -10.67 -50.09 7.31
CA ALA A 13 -10.98 -48.89 6.56
C ALA A 13 -10.29 -47.68 7.21
N ARG A 14 -9.36 -47.05 6.48
CA ARG A 14 -8.95 -45.68 6.79
C ARG A 14 -9.79 -44.73 5.95
N SER A 15 -10.73 -44.09 6.64
CA SER A 15 -11.35 -42.85 6.21
C SER A 15 -10.30 -41.92 5.61
N ALA A 16 -10.46 -41.60 4.33
CA ALA A 16 -9.85 -40.41 3.77
C ALA A 16 -10.54 -39.22 4.43
N SER A 17 -9.99 -38.74 5.55
CA SER A 17 -10.23 -37.37 5.98
C SER A 17 -9.65 -36.48 4.89
N VAL A 18 -10.52 -36.07 3.95
CA VAL A 18 -10.30 -34.88 3.14
C VAL A 18 -10.21 -33.73 4.15
N ARG A 19 -8.99 -33.45 4.60
CA ARG A 19 -8.67 -32.20 5.27
C ARG A 19 -8.86 -31.14 4.20
N THR A 20 -10.02 -30.50 4.19
CA THR A 20 -10.17 -29.19 3.60
C THR A 20 -9.20 -28.28 4.35
N MET A 21 -7.96 -28.22 3.88
CA MET A 21 -7.05 -27.14 4.23
C MET A 21 -7.71 -25.89 3.69
N ALA A 22 -8.37 -25.12 4.56
CA ALA A 22 -8.46 -23.69 4.36
C ALA A 22 -7.02 -23.22 4.18
N THR A 23 -6.62 -22.92 2.94
CA THR A 23 -5.42 -22.12 2.68
C THR A 23 -5.62 -20.88 3.52
N ALA A 24 -4.86 -20.75 4.61
CA ALA A 24 -4.78 -19.49 5.31
C ALA A 24 -4.45 -18.45 4.24
N SER A 25 -5.34 -17.49 4.04
CA SER A 25 -5.14 -16.42 3.07
C SER A 25 -3.77 -15.82 3.38
N ASN A 26 -2.79 -16.05 2.49
CA ASN A 26 -1.43 -15.53 2.66
C ASN A 26 -1.42 -14.05 2.26
N THR A 27 -2.29 -13.28 2.92
CA THR A 27 -2.56 -11.88 2.64
C THR A 27 -2.29 -11.06 3.90
N VAL A 28 -1.89 -9.82 3.67
CA VAL A 28 -1.65 -8.82 4.70
C VAL A 28 -2.66 -7.70 4.51
N LYS A 29 -3.16 -7.15 5.61
CA LYS A 29 -4.09 -6.02 5.61
C LYS A 29 -3.32 -4.71 5.45
N VAL A 30 -3.79 -3.88 4.54
CA VAL A 30 -3.30 -2.51 4.35
C VAL A 30 -4.46 -1.57 4.61
N HIS A 31 -4.34 -0.75 5.66
CA HIS A 31 -5.29 0.31 5.95
C HIS A 31 -4.98 1.50 5.09
N VAL A 32 -5.89 1.82 4.18
CA VAL A 32 -5.73 2.90 3.23
C VAL A 32 -6.64 4.04 3.63
N ILE A 33 -6.04 5.20 3.80
CA ILE A 33 -6.74 6.43 4.11
C ILE A 33 -6.44 7.40 3.00
N ARG A 34 -7.49 8.00 2.44
CA ARG A 34 -7.39 9.03 1.42
C ARG A 34 -7.92 10.33 2.01
N GLY A 35 -7.20 11.41 1.80
CA GLY A 35 -7.65 12.74 2.18
C GLY A 35 -6.97 13.81 1.33
N THR A 36 -7.59 14.98 1.30
CA THR A 36 -6.95 16.16 0.75
C THR A 36 -6.12 16.82 1.86
N LEU A 37 -4.91 17.27 1.51
CA LEU A 37 -4.21 18.21 2.38
C LEU A 37 -4.67 19.60 1.98
N GLU A 38 -5.46 20.23 2.83
CA GLU A 38 -5.72 21.68 2.79
C GLU A 38 -4.44 22.42 3.22
N GLY A 39 -3.35 22.20 2.49
CA GLY A 39 -2.00 22.68 2.78
C GLY A 39 -1.30 22.10 4.01
N ARG A 40 -1.94 21.33 4.91
CA ARG A 40 -1.30 20.88 6.17
C ARG A 40 -0.40 19.65 5.99
N ASP A 41 0.54 19.43 6.91
CA ASP A 41 1.38 18.21 6.98
C ASP A 41 0.62 16.99 7.56
N VAL A 42 -0.69 17.14 7.77
CA VAL A 42 -1.61 16.14 8.35
C VAL A 42 -2.91 16.15 7.53
N PRO A 43 -3.44 14.99 7.09
CA PRO A 43 -4.69 14.92 6.34
C PRO A 43 -5.84 15.59 7.11
N SER A 44 -6.50 16.55 6.44
CA SER A 44 -7.60 17.31 7.01
C SER A 44 -8.88 16.53 6.75
N THR A 45 -9.17 15.54 7.60
CA THR A 45 -10.32 14.61 7.51
C THR A 45 -10.15 13.53 6.42
N PRO A 46 -10.28 12.24 6.78
CA PRO A 46 -10.23 11.18 5.78
C PRO A 46 -11.50 11.20 4.91
N GLU A 47 -11.33 11.39 3.61
CA GLU A 47 -12.40 11.35 2.61
C GLU A 47 -12.83 9.90 2.32
N ALA A 48 -11.88 8.96 2.35
CA ALA A 48 -12.16 7.54 2.26
C ALA A 48 -11.22 6.75 3.16
N VAL A 49 -11.78 5.78 3.90
CA VAL A 49 -11.02 4.81 4.70
C VAL A 49 -11.47 3.42 4.28
N TYR A 50 -10.53 2.58 3.87
CA TYR A 50 -10.81 1.18 3.54
C TYR A 50 -9.61 0.29 3.86
N THR A 51 -9.86 -1.02 3.95
CA THR A 51 -8.81 -2.02 4.12
C THR A 51 -8.66 -2.80 2.82
N ALA A 52 -7.44 -2.86 2.29
CA ALA A 52 -7.09 -3.73 1.17
C ALA A 52 -6.38 -4.99 1.71
N GLU A 53 -6.67 -6.14 1.12
CA GLU A 53 -5.89 -7.36 1.33
C GLU A 53 -4.93 -7.55 0.16
N VAL A 54 -3.63 -7.58 0.45
CA VAL A 54 -2.58 -7.77 -0.55
C VAL A 54 -1.81 -9.05 -0.24
N PRO A 55 -1.26 -9.75 -1.24
CA PRO A 55 -0.38 -10.89 -1.00
C PRO A 55 0.77 -10.54 -0.04
N HIS A 56 1.07 -11.45 0.87
CA HIS A 56 2.19 -11.31 1.79
C HIS A 56 3.53 -11.28 1.03
N GLY A 57 4.41 -10.35 1.40
CA GLY A 57 5.76 -10.24 0.84
C GLY A 57 5.87 -9.47 -0.47
N LEU A 58 4.79 -8.83 -0.94
CA LEU A 58 4.90 -7.84 -2.02
C LEU A 58 5.79 -6.68 -1.59
N SER A 59 6.54 -6.15 -2.55
CA SER A 59 7.31 -4.92 -2.33
C SER A 59 6.40 -3.75 -1.98
N PHE A 60 6.91 -2.78 -1.24
CA PHE A 60 6.12 -1.63 -0.81
C PHE A 60 5.63 -0.82 -2.02
N SER A 61 6.43 -0.68 -3.07
CA SER A 61 6.04 -0.03 -4.34
C SER A 61 4.88 -0.75 -5.03
N GLU A 62 4.87 -2.09 -5.06
CA GLU A 62 3.77 -2.88 -5.59
C GLU A 62 2.50 -2.76 -4.74
N VAL A 63 2.65 -2.75 -3.41
CA VAL A 63 1.52 -2.52 -2.51
C VAL A 63 0.91 -1.15 -2.79
N LEU A 64 1.73 -0.10 -2.84
CA LEU A 64 1.27 1.25 -3.17
C LEU A 64 0.57 1.29 -4.53
N SER A 65 1.12 0.63 -5.54
CA SER A 65 0.54 0.56 -6.89
C SER A 65 -0.83 -0.12 -6.93
N ARG A 66 -1.13 -1.01 -5.97
CA ARG A 66 -2.45 -1.67 -5.84
C ARG A 66 -3.44 -0.86 -5.02
N VAL A 67 -2.96 0.01 -4.14
CA VAL A 67 -3.80 0.87 -3.29
C VAL A 67 -3.82 2.32 -3.75
N THR A 68 -3.44 2.58 -5.00
CA THR A 68 -3.42 3.93 -5.56
C THR A 68 -4.82 4.55 -5.51
N PRO A 69 -4.90 5.88 -5.32
CA PRO A 69 -6.16 6.59 -5.45
C PRO A 69 -6.69 6.49 -6.89
N GLU A 70 -8.01 6.43 -7.03
CA GLU A 70 -8.65 6.54 -8.33
C GLU A 70 -8.59 8.01 -8.75
N ALA A 71 -7.68 8.34 -9.67
CA ALA A 71 -7.67 9.64 -10.32
C ALA A 71 -7.80 9.44 -11.84
N SER A 72 -8.77 10.12 -12.44
CA SER A 72 -9.07 10.05 -13.88
C SER A 72 -8.47 11.23 -14.66
N MET A 73 -7.78 12.15 -13.99
CA MET A 73 -7.27 13.39 -14.57
C MET A 73 -5.75 13.49 -14.45
N SER A 74 -5.10 13.84 -15.55
CA SER A 74 -3.67 14.19 -15.64
C SER A 74 -3.36 15.41 -14.77
N GLY A 75 -2.14 15.49 -14.23
CA GLY A 75 -1.72 16.59 -13.35
C GLY A 75 -2.16 16.47 -11.88
N CYS A 76 -2.86 15.39 -11.52
CA CYS A 76 -3.14 15.05 -10.13
C CYS A 76 -1.91 14.35 -9.49
N SER A 77 -1.38 14.94 -8.43
CA SER A 77 -0.29 14.34 -7.66
C SER A 77 -0.78 13.91 -6.27
N TRP A 78 -0.35 12.74 -5.83
CA TRP A 78 -0.63 12.22 -4.51
C TRP A 78 0.66 11.85 -3.80
N VAL A 79 0.72 12.08 -2.50
CA VAL A 79 1.83 11.60 -1.66
C VAL A 79 1.32 10.47 -0.79
N ALA A 80 1.97 9.31 -0.88
CA ALA A 80 1.76 8.21 0.07
C ALA A 80 2.66 8.43 1.28
N ARG A 81 2.07 8.34 2.48
CA ARG A 81 2.78 8.26 3.75
C ARG A 81 2.59 6.88 4.37
N ALA A 82 3.68 6.32 4.90
CA ALA A 82 3.63 5.13 5.75
C ALA A 82 3.92 5.58 7.19
N GLY A 83 2.88 5.69 8.01
CA GLY A 83 2.98 6.39 9.30
C GLY A 83 3.17 7.89 9.10
N THR A 84 4.19 8.49 9.74
CA THR A 84 4.44 9.94 9.67
C THR A 84 5.38 10.36 8.54
N ALA A 85 6.06 9.42 7.90
CA ALA A 85 7.05 9.71 6.87
C ALA A 85 6.42 9.62 5.47
N PRO A 86 6.69 10.60 4.58
CA PRO A 86 6.40 10.44 3.16
C PRO A 86 7.23 9.29 2.61
N ALA A 87 6.60 8.43 1.81
CA ALA A 87 7.20 7.22 1.30
C ALA A 87 7.24 7.18 -0.23
N ALA A 88 6.25 7.79 -0.89
CA ALA A 88 6.20 7.87 -2.34
C ALA A 88 5.39 9.05 -2.85
N VAL A 89 5.62 9.41 -4.09
CA VAL A 89 4.73 10.26 -4.89
C VAL A 89 4.07 9.40 -5.96
N TRP A 90 2.78 9.58 -6.19
CA TRP A 90 2.04 8.96 -7.27
C TRP A 90 1.38 10.02 -8.14
N SER A 91 1.34 9.78 -9.45
CA SER A 91 0.47 10.51 -10.37
C SER A 91 -0.04 9.56 -11.44
N VAL A 92 -1.08 9.98 -12.16
CA VAL A 92 -1.58 9.25 -13.33
C VAL A 92 -0.49 9.12 -14.40
N ASP A 93 0.34 10.15 -14.55
CA ASP A 93 1.33 10.25 -15.63
C ASP A 93 2.61 9.45 -15.33
N GLU A 94 3.03 9.37 -14.07
CA GLU A 94 4.32 8.77 -13.68
C GLU A 94 4.19 7.48 -12.83
N GLY A 95 2.99 7.10 -12.41
CA GLY A 95 2.80 5.97 -11.50
C GLY A 95 3.44 6.21 -10.13
N VAL A 96 3.75 5.13 -9.39
CA VAL A 96 4.39 5.22 -8.06
C VAL A 96 5.88 5.48 -8.19
N ARG A 97 6.37 6.53 -7.53
CA ARG A 97 7.79 6.85 -7.36
C ARG A 97 8.14 6.88 -5.88
N LEU A 98 8.88 5.87 -5.42
CA LEU A 98 9.38 5.83 -4.05
C LEU A 98 10.39 6.95 -3.79
N LEU A 99 10.41 7.45 -2.56
CA LEU A 99 11.45 8.37 -2.09
C LEU A 99 12.71 7.59 -1.71
N SER A 100 13.89 8.16 -1.95
CA SER A 100 15.18 7.47 -1.73
C SER A 100 15.43 7.09 -0.26
N THR A 101 14.76 7.75 0.67
CA THR A 101 14.78 7.42 2.10
C THR A 101 14.00 6.14 2.42
N MET A 102 13.14 5.68 1.51
CA MET A 102 12.33 4.48 1.68
C MET A 102 12.90 3.34 0.83
N ALA A 103 13.42 2.31 1.51
CA ALA A 103 13.78 1.07 0.86
C ALA A 103 12.51 0.33 0.40
N ASP A 104 12.55 -0.25 -0.81
CA ASP A 104 11.43 -1.03 -1.35
C ASP A 104 11.36 -2.43 -0.70
N VAL A 105 11.07 -2.43 0.60
CA VAL A 105 11.07 -3.64 1.42
C VAL A 105 9.75 -4.39 1.28
N PRO A 106 9.77 -5.72 1.43
CA PRO A 106 8.56 -6.52 1.40
C PRO A 106 7.65 -6.19 2.58
N VAL A 107 6.35 -6.04 2.31
CA VAL A 107 5.31 -5.86 3.32
C VAL A 107 4.87 -7.21 3.85
N THR A 108 5.24 -7.50 5.11
CA THR A 108 4.94 -8.78 5.78
C THR A 108 3.95 -8.64 6.93
N THR A 109 3.64 -7.42 7.35
CA THR A 109 2.75 -7.12 8.48
C THR A 109 1.72 -6.07 8.12
N GLU A 110 0.66 -6.03 8.90
CA GLU A 110 -0.38 -5.00 8.78
C GLU A 110 0.25 -3.60 8.72
N THR A 111 -0.16 -2.82 7.73
CA THR A 111 0.47 -1.54 7.40
C THR A 111 -0.60 -0.48 7.14
N ARG A 112 -0.29 0.77 7.47
CA ARG A 112 -1.14 1.92 7.18
C ARG A 112 -0.50 2.79 6.10
N VAL A 113 -1.31 3.17 5.10
CA VAL A 113 -0.92 4.08 4.03
C VAL A 113 -1.92 5.24 3.99
N ASP A 114 -1.41 6.46 4.19
CA ASP A 114 -2.17 7.69 4.08
C ASP A 114 -1.82 8.37 2.75
N TRP A 115 -2.79 8.47 1.84
CA TRP A 115 -2.69 9.19 0.59
C TRP A 115 -3.19 10.62 0.73
N SER A 116 -2.33 11.55 0.34
CA SER A 116 -2.58 12.99 0.41
C SER A 116 -2.62 13.59 -0.98
N TYR A 117 -3.75 14.19 -1.35
CA TYR A 117 -3.90 14.85 -2.65
C TYR A 117 -3.21 16.23 -2.68
N PHE A 118 -2.47 16.50 -3.75
CA PHE A 118 -1.90 17.79 -4.10
C PHE A 118 -2.37 18.19 -5.50
N ARG A 119 -3.30 19.14 -5.54
CA ARG A 119 -3.83 19.70 -6.78
C ARG A 119 -2.79 20.63 -7.43
N ASP A 120 -2.66 20.55 -8.76
CA ASP A 120 -1.89 21.49 -9.59
C ASP A 120 -0.38 21.57 -9.31
N LEU A 121 0.17 20.65 -8.51
CA LEU A 121 1.60 20.56 -8.24
C LEU A 121 2.27 19.46 -9.09
N PRO A 122 3.39 19.75 -9.78
CA PRO A 122 4.09 18.75 -10.58
C PRO A 122 4.63 17.60 -9.71
N PRO A 123 4.37 16.32 -10.05
CA PRO A 123 4.78 15.18 -9.23
C PRO A 123 6.31 15.09 -9.09
N ALA A 124 7.05 15.41 -10.17
CA ALA A 124 8.51 15.46 -10.13
C ALA A 124 9.06 16.53 -9.16
N TRP A 125 8.38 17.68 -9.02
CA TRP A 125 8.78 18.73 -8.07
C TRP A 125 8.53 18.26 -6.62
N ILE A 126 7.36 17.67 -6.35
CA ILE A 126 7.03 17.10 -5.04
C ILE A 126 8.05 16.02 -4.67
N HIS A 127 8.35 15.11 -5.60
CA HIS A 127 9.31 14.02 -5.39
C HIS A 127 10.69 14.58 -5.05
N ALA A 128 11.19 15.55 -5.82
CA ALA A 128 12.49 16.17 -5.58
C ALA A 128 12.56 16.88 -4.23
N ARG A 129 11.48 17.55 -3.80
CA ARG A 129 11.40 18.21 -2.49
C ARG A 129 11.41 17.21 -1.34
N LEU A 130 10.54 16.20 -1.40
CA LEU A 130 10.44 15.19 -0.36
C LEU A 130 11.70 14.33 -0.28
N ALA A 131 12.39 14.09 -1.41
CA ALA A 131 13.67 13.40 -1.44
C ALA A 131 14.79 14.19 -0.74
N GLN A 132 14.60 15.48 -0.51
CA GLN A 132 15.50 16.35 0.27
C GLN A 132 15.00 16.57 1.71
N ASP A 133 14.01 15.78 2.17
CA ASP A 133 13.33 15.93 3.46
C ASP A 133 12.73 17.34 3.68
N ALA A 134 12.43 18.06 2.60
CA ALA A 134 11.78 19.35 2.68
C ALA A 134 10.29 19.17 3.00
N SER A 135 9.77 19.93 3.97
CA SER A 135 8.34 19.91 4.30
C SER A 135 7.51 20.53 3.16
N LEU A 136 6.24 20.11 3.09
CA LEU A 136 5.24 20.61 2.14
C LEU A 136 4.17 21.43 2.88
N THR A 137 4.59 22.32 3.78
CA THR A 137 3.67 23.17 4.54
C THR A 137 2.95 24.18 3.63
N PRO A 138 1.76 24.70 4.02
CA PRO A 138 1.03 25.64 3.17
C PRO A 138 1.84 26.91 2.92
N ALA A 139 2.58 27.36 3.95
CA ALA A 139 3.43 28.54 3.87
C ALA A 139 4.57 28.38 2.84
N GLN A 140 5.16 27.18 2.75
CA GLN A 140 6.19 26.90 1.75
C GLN A 140 5.61 26.82 0.35
N LEU A 141 4.46 26.15 0.20
CA LEU A 141 3.77 26.08 -1.08
C LEU A 141 3.33 27.46 -1.57
N GLU A 142 2.83 28.32 -0.68
CA GLU A 142 2.48 29.70 -0.99
C GLU A 142 3.71 30.55 -1.35
N HIS A 143 4.84 30.31 -0.68
CA HIS A 143 6.09 31.00 -1.02
C HIS A 143 6.61 30.63 -2.41
N GLU A 144 6.54 29.36 -2.81
CA GLU A 144 7.10 28.88 -4.08
C GLU A 144 6.15 28.98 -5.28
N PHE A 145 4.84 28.83 -5.07
CA PHE A 145 3.83 28.83 -6.15
C PHE A 145 2.82 29.98 -6.05
N GLY A 146 2.94 30.86 -5.05
CA GLY A 146 1.95 31.91 -4.80
C GLY A 146 0.59 31.35 -4.40
N ARG A 147 -0.48 32.12 -4.66
CA ARG A 147 -1.86 31.80 -4.25
C ARG A 147 -2.46 30.51 -4.80
N ILE A 148 -1.78 29.84 -5.74
CA ILE A 148 -2.19 28.53 -6.27
C ILE A 148 -2.24 27.50 -5.13
N ALA A 149 -1.35 27.63 -4.15
CA ALA A 149 -1.27 26.73 -2.99
C ALA A 149 -2.36 26.96 -1.93
N THR A 150 -2.88 28.19 -1.81
CA THR A 150 -3.82 28.57 -0.73
C THR A 150 -5.29 28.28 -1.05
N GLN A 151 -5.60 27.77 -2.24
CA GLN A 151 -6.96 27.38 -2.66
C GLN A 151 -7.19 25.86 -2.66
N ILE A 152 -6.24 25.07 -2.14
CA ILE A 152 -6.31 23.61 -2.02
C ILE A 152 -6.96 23.23 -0.69
#